data_AF-A0A1G7AM78-F1
#
_entry.id   AF-A0A1G7AM78-F1
#
_cell.length_a   1.000
_cell.length_b   1.000
_cell.length_c   1.000
_cell.angle_alpha   90.00
_cell.angle_beta   90.00
_cell.angle_gamma   90.00
#
_symmetry.space_group_name_H-M   'P 1'
#
loop_
_entity.id
_entity.type
_entity.pdbx_description
1 polymer ?
#
loop_
_entity_poly.entity_id
_entity_poly.type
_entity_poly.pdbx_seq_one_letter_code
_entity_poly.pdbx_strand_id
1 'polypeptide(L)'
;MNNSKTTALSHEHTNLDYKNQPVSDDTFVADSFANEVKGKKGLARIVKATGYSIDGFKAAYKFEAAFRQVIWLNLLLFTVIIFMPFNVSAKMVLVIASFLSLIVELINTGIEASVDHTSTDHHPLAKIAKDVGSAAQFLALLLLFVLWCMALSNLLF
;
A
#
# COMPACT_ATOMS: atom_id res chain seq x y z
N MET A 1 -17.53 68.99 -10.55
CA MET A 1 -16.25 69.68 -10.30
C MET A 1 -15.28 68.67 -9.71
N ASN A 2 -13.99 68.68 -10.08
CA ASN A 2 -12.91 68.05 -9.28
C ASN A 2 -12.69 68.92 -8.00
N ASN A 3 -11.90 68.59 -6.97
CA ASN A 3 -10.83 67.59 -6.69
C ASN A 3 -10.77 67.38 -5.13
N SER A 4 -9.82 66.75 -4.41
CA SER A 4 -8.56 66.03 -4.71
C SER A 4 -8.09 65.18 -3.50
N LYS A 5 -7.56 63.97 -3.79
CA LYS A 5 -6.35 63.32 -3.19
C LYS A 5 -5.97 63.48 -1.69
N THR A 6 -5.93 62.32 -1.01
CA THR A 6 -4.70 61.70 -0.42
C THR A 6 -4.23 62.02 1.04
N THR A 7 -3.93 60.92 1.77
CA THR A 7 -3.14 60.75 3.03
C THR A 7 -3.57 61.40 4.35
N ALA A 8 -3.87 60.53 5.33
CA ALA A 8 -3.06 60.38 6.55
C ALA A 8 -3.08 58.89 7.00
N LEU A 9 -2.07 58.43 7.75
CA LEU A 9 -2.00 57.05 8.27
C LEU A 9 -2.43 56.99 9.74
N SER A 10 -3.14 55.93 10.12
CA SER A 10 -3.31 55.50 11.51
C SER A 10 -3.04 53.99 11.60
N HIS A 11 -1.97 53.60 12.28
CA HIS A 11 -1.63 52.19 12.51
C HIS A 11 -2.57 51.58 13.55
N GLU A 12 -3.58 50.83 13.12
CA GLU A 12 -4.43 50.05 14.03
C GLU A 12 -3.86 48.64 14.20
N HIS A 13 -3.10 48.44 15.28
CA HIS A 13 -2.58 47.13 15.69
C HIS A 13 -3.70 46.29 16.32
N THR A 14 -4.57 45.71 15.48
CA THR A 14 -5.57 44.72 15.89
C THR A 14 -4.90 43.45 16.39
N ASN A 15 -4.72 43.38 17.71
CA ASN A 15 -4.26 42.19 18.41
C ASN A 15 -5.38 41.13 18.36
N LEU A 16 -5.34 40.26 17.35
CA LEU A 16 -6.21 39.09 17.28
C LEU A 16 -5.76 38.05 18.32
N ASP A 17 -6.41 38.05 19.48
CA ASP A 17 -6.17 37.11 20.57
C ASP A 17 -6.65 35.70 20.19
N TYR A 18 -5.75 34.94 19.56
CA TYR A 18 -5.96 33.55 19.12
C TYR A 18 -6.22 32.54 20.25
N LYS A 19 -6.22 32.96 21.52
CA LYS A 19 -6.10 32.04 22.66
C LYS A 19 -7.38 31.31 23.09
N ASN A 20 -8.55 31.70 22.56
CA ASN A 20 -9.86 31.23 23.05
C ASN A 20 -10.73 30.59 21.96
N GLN A 21 -10.12 29.84 21.04
CA GLN A 21 -10.85 29.01 20.08
C GLN A 21 -11.02 27.58 20.67
N PRO A 22 -12.21 26.96 20.64
CA PRO A 22 -12.41 25.63 21.22
C PRO A 22 -11.55 24.60 20.47
N VAL A 23 -10.70 23.88 21.20
CA VAL A 23 -9.91 22.76 20.67
C VAL A 23 -10.90 21.71 20.15
N SER A 24 -10.79 21.35 18.87
CA SER A 24 -11.69 20.37 18.26
C SER A 24 -11.50 18.99 18.89
N ASP A 25 -12.62 18.30 19.13
CA ASP A 25 -12.66 16.97 19.75
C ASP A 25 -11.81 15.95 18.95
N ASP A 26 -11.77 16.11 17.63
CA ASP A 26 -10.87 15.39 16.70
C ASP A 26 -9.41 15.39 17.15
N THR A 27 -8.93 16.50 17.75
CA THR A 27 -7.56 16.63 18.25
C THR A 27 -7.34 15.70 19.45
N PHE A 28 -8.29 15.69 20.39
CA PHE A 28 -8.24 14.85 21.59
C PHE A 28 -8.38 13.36 21.24
N VAL A 29 -9.25 13.04 20.27
CA VAL A 29 -9.41 11.69 19.72
C VAL A 29 -8.14 11.22 19.01
N ALA A 30 -7.54 12.05 18.15
CA ALA A 30 -6.31 11.72 17.42
C ALA A 30 -5.11 11.50 18.36
N ASP A 31 -4.90 12.38 19.35
CA ASP A 31 -3.84 12.22 20.34
C ASP A 31 -4.09 11.01 21.26
N SER A 32 -5.35 10.69 21.58
CA SER A 32 -5.70 9.48 22.34
C SER A 32 -5.29 8.21 21.58
N PHE A 33 -5.72 8.05 20.32
CA PHE A 33 -5.32 6.92 19.47
C PHE A 33 -3.80 6.84 19.29
N ALA A 34 -3.14 7.97 19.04
CA ALA A 34 -1.69 8.02 18.83
C ALA A 34 -0.90 7.60 20.10
N ASN A 35 -1.40 7.94 21.29
CA ASN A 35 -0.74 7.58 22.55
C ASN A 35 -1.08 6.14 23.01
N GLU A 36 -2.26 5.59 22.73
CA GLU A 36 -2.56 4.18 23.04
C GLU A 36 -1.63 3.22 22.28
N VAL A 37 -1.35 3.52 21.00
CA VAL A 37 -0.40 2.76 20.15
C VAL A 37 1.05 2.80 20.68
N LYS A 38 1.39 3.81 21.49
CA LYS A 38 2.75 4.13 21.94
C LYS A 38 3.25 3.26 23.12
N GLY A 39 2.34 2.57 23.82
CA GLY A 39 2.63 1.98 25.13
C GLY A 39 3.34 0.60 25.18
N LYS A 40 3.36 -0.18 24.09
CA LYS A 40 3.76 -1.61 24.14
C LYS A 40 5.12 -1.87 23.47
N LYS A 41 6.19 -1.86 24.27
CA LYS A 41 7.60 -1.96 23.83
C LYS A 41 7.97 -3.33 23.23
N GLY A 42 8.83 -3.30 22.21
CA GLY A 42 9.62 -4.46 21.76
C GLY A 42 8.81 -5.65 21.24
N LEU A 43 9.08 -6.83 21.82
CA LEU A 43 8.65 -8.13 21.28
C LEU A 43 7.12 -8.29 21.19
N ALA A 44 6.36 -7.76 22.15
CA ALA A 44 4.90 -7.85 22.15
C ALA A 44 4.27 -7.13 20.94
N ARG A 45 4.87 -6.04 20.47
CA ARG A 45 4.46 -5.35 19.24
C ARG A 45 4.79 -6.17 17.99
N ILE A 46 5.93 -6.86 17.96
CA ILE A 46 6.32 -7.74 16.85
C ILE A 46 5.33 -8.91 16.74
N VAL A 47 5.08 -9.63 17.84
CA VAL A 47 4.13 -10.76 17.85
C VAL A 47 2.71 -10.31 17.44
N LYS A 48 2.24 -9.15 17.92
CA LYS A 48 0.94 -8.59 17.51
C LYS A 48 0.91 -8.23 16.02
N ALA A 49 1.99 -7.65 15.49
CA ALA A 49 2.12 -7.33 14.07
C ALA A 49 2.14 -8.60 13.20
N THR A 50 2.85 -9.65 13.62
CA THR A 50 2.83 -10.97 12.94
C THR A 50 1.43 -11.56 12.92
N GLY A 51 0.65 -11.43 14.00
CA GLY A 51 -0.77 -11.79 14.02
C GLY A 51 -1.58 -11.05 12.95
N TYR A 52 -1.47 -9.71 12.90
CA TYR A 52 -2.14 -8.90 11.88
C TYR A 52 -1.72 -9.26 10.45
N SER A 53 -0.43 -9.56 10.21
CA SER A 53 0.04 -10.04 8.90
C SER A 53 -0.61 -11.38 8.55
N ILE A 54 -0.61 -12.35 9.47
CA ILE A 54 -1.22 -13.67 9.26
C ILE A 54 -2.71 -13.54 8.95
N ASP A 55 -3.44 -12.67 9.63
CA ASP A 55 -4.87 -12.47 9.40
C ASP A 55 -5.16 -11.75 8.07
N GLY A 56 -4.29 -10.82 7.65
CA GLY A 56 -4.32 -10.24 6.29
C GLY A 56 -4.10 -11.29 5.20
N PHE A 57 -3.08 -12.15 5.35
CA PHE A 57 -2.82 -13.28 4.43
C PHE A 57 -4.01 -14.25 4.37
N LYS A 58 -4.64 -14.59 5.51
CA LYS A 58 -5.86 -15.42 5.56
C LYS A 58 -7.04 -14.74 4.86
N ALA A 59 -7.24 -13.44 5.07
CA ALA A 59 -8.34 -12.70 4.45
C ALA A 59 -8.18 -12.70 2.92
N ALA A 60 -7.02 -12.28 2.42
CA ALA A 60 -6.73 -12.31 0.99
C ALA A 60 -6.89 -13.72 0.40
N TYR A 61 -6.38 -14.77 1.07
CA TYR A 61 -6.54 -16.15 0.57
C TYR A 61 -7.99 -16.62 0.58
N LYS A 62 -8.78 -16.25 1.59
CA LYS A 62 -10.18 -16.67 1.72
C LYS A 62 -11.08 -15.99 0.70
N PHE A 63 -10.93 -14.68 0.52
CA PHE A 63 -11.81 -13.90 -0.34
C PHE A 63 -11.29 -13.91 -1.79
N GLU A 64 -10.05 -13.48 -2.05
CA GLU A 64 -9.60 -13.26 -3.43
C GLU A 64 -9.14 -14.49 -4.21
N ALA A 65 -9.76 -14.67 -5.38
CA ALA A 65 -9.43 -15.74 -6.30
C ALA A 65 -8.08 -15.51 -7.00
N ALA A 66 -7.76 -14.26 -7.35
CA ALA A 66 -6.49 -13.89 -7.98
C ALA A 66 -5.31 -14.18 -7.03
N PHE A 67 -5.37 -13.74 -5.77
CA PHE A 67 -4.33 -14.05 -4.78
C PHE A 67 -4.13 -15.55 -4.54
N ARG A 68 -5.20 -16.37 -4.56
CA ARG A 68 -5.05 -17.83 -4.56
C ARG A 68 -4.29 -18.33 -5.77
N GLN A 69 -4.60 -17.85 -6.98
CA GLN A 69 -3.90 -18.23 -8.21
C GLN A 69 -2.41 -17.84 -8.17
N VAL A 70 -2.09 -16.63 -7.71
CA VAL A 70 -0.70 -16.15 -7.59
C VAL A 70 0.09 -16.94 -6.54
N ILE A 71 -0.54 -17.39 -5.44
CA ILE A 71 0.07 -18.32 -4.49
C ILE A 71 0.35 -19.68 -5.14
N TRP A 72 -0.60 -20.29 -5.83
CA TRP A 72 -0.40 -21.61 -6.45
C TRP A 72 0.64 -21.57 -7.57
N LEU A 73 0.65 -20.49 -8.36
CA LEU A 73 1.70 -20.21 -9.34
C LEU A 73 3.08 -20.13 -8.65
N ASN A 74 3.24 -19.29 -7.63
CA ASN A 74 4.53 -19.14 -6.97
C ASN A 74 4.98 -20.40 -6.23
N LEU A 75 4.07 -21.21 -5.68
CA LEU A 75 4.39 -22.53 -5.11
C LEU A 75 5.02 -23.47 -6.16
N LEU A 76 4.44 -23.52 -7.36
CA LEU A 76 4.99 -24.29 -8.48
C LEU A 76 6.35 -23.72 -8.92
N LEU A 77 6.47 -22.40 -9.06
CA LEU A 77 7.72 -21.74 -9.45
C LEU A 77 8.84 -21.96 -8.42
N PHE A 78 8.57 -21.89 -7.11
CA PHE A 78 9.55 -22.23 -6.07
C PHE A 78 9.96 -23.71 -6.13
N THR A 79 9.03 -24.61 -6.44
CA THR A 79 9.33 -26.04 -6.65
C THR A 79 10.30 -26.22 -7.82
N VAL A 80 10.07 -25.52 -8.94
CA VAL A 80 10.97 -25.53 -10.11
C VAL A 80 12.34 -24.89 -9.78
N ILE A 81 12.39 -23.79 -9.00
CA ILE A 81 13.65 -23.17 -8.54
C ILE A 81 14.51 -24.15 -7.74
N ILE A 82 13.91 -25.04 -6.95
CA ILE A 82 14.66 -26.04 -6.17
C ILE A 82 15.32 -27.04 -7.12
N PHE A 83 14.56 -27.69 -8.00
CA PHE A 83 15.04 -28.78 -8.84
C PHE A 83 15.89 -28.35 -10.06
N MET A 84 15.70 -27.13 -10.59
CA MET A 84 16.45 -26.67 -11.77
C MET A 84 17.90 -26.28 -11.40
N PRO A 85 18.90 -26.59 -12.27
CA PRO A 85 20.31 -26.31 -12.01
C PRO A 85 20.72 -24.85 -12.29
N PHE A 86 19.85 -23.88 -12.02
CA PHE A 86 20.18 -22.46 -12.12
C PHE A 86 21.28 -22.05 -11.14
N ASN A 87 22.13 -21.09 -11.52
CA ASN A 87 23.11 -20.51 -10.60
C ASN A 87 22.42 -19.73 -9.45
N VAL A 88 23.15 -19.52 -8.34
CA VAL A 88 22.59 -18.90 -7.12
C VAL A 88 22.03 -17.50 -7.39
N SER A 89 22.71 -16.68 -8.19
CA SER A 89 22.25 -15.32 -8.53
C SER A 89 20.92 -15.34 -9.29
N ALA A 90 20.75 -16.25 -10.25
CA ALA A 90 19.49 -16.45 -10.95
C ALA A 90 18.38 -16.93 -10.00
N LYS A 91 18.66 -17.90 -9.11
CA LYS A 91 17.68 -18.35 -8.09
C LYS A 91 17.26 -17.19 -7.17
N MET A 92 18.19 -16.33 -6.74
CA MET A 92 17.88 -15.14 -5.94
C MET A 92 16.97 -14.15 -6.69
N VAL A 93 17.25 -13.84 -7.96
CA VAL A 93 16.44 -12.93 -8.77
C VAL A 93 15.03 -13.49 -9.01
N LEU A 94 14.90 -14.79 -9.31
CA LEU A 94 13.59 -15.43 -9.48
C LEU A 94 12.78 -15.43 -8.16
N VAL A 95 13.42 -15.70 -7.02
CA VAL A 95 12.77 -15.62 -5.70
C VAL A 95 12.29 -14.19 -5.40
N ILE A 96 13.11 -13.17 -5.67
CA ILE A 96 12.73 -11.76 -5.48
C ILE A 96 11.52 -11.40 -6.35
N ALA A 97 11.51 -11.79 -7.63
CA ALA A 97 10.39 -11.56 -8.54
C ALA A 97 9.11 -12.29 -8.08
N SER A 98 9.25 -13.53 -7.60
CA SER A 98 8.14 -14.31 -7.05
C SER A 98 7.50 -13.62 -5.84
N PHE A 99 8.31 -13.19 -4.87
CA PHE A 99 7.80 -12.43 -3.72
C PHE A 99 7.21 -11.06 -4.12
N LEU A 100 7.79 -10.37 -5.11
CA LEU A 100 7.23 -9.12 -5.62
C LEU A 100 5.81 -9.31 -6.19
N SER A 101 5.57 -10.38 -6.97
CA SER A 101 4.22 -10.69 -7.49
C SER A 101 3.18 -10.98 -6.39
N LEU A 102 3.61 -11.53 -5.25
CA LEU A 102 2.75 -11.77 -4.08
C LEU A 102 2.49 -10.50 -3.27
N ILE A 103 3.48 -9.61 -3.18
CA ILE A 103 3.36 -8.32 -2.49
C ILE A 103 2.44 -7.37 -3.25
N VAL A 104 2.58 -7.28 -4.58
CA VAL A 104 1.74 -6.39 -5.40
C VAL A 104 0.29 -6.91 -5.47
N GLU A 105 0.07 -8.22 -5.53
CA GLU A 105 -1.26 -8.83 -5.39
C GLU A 105 -1.93 -8.47 -4.06
N LEU A 106 -1.22 -8.60 -2.92
CA LEU A 106 -1.74 -8.22 -1.61
C LEU A 106 -2.09 -6.72 -1.53
N ILE A 107 -1.30 -5.86 -2.19
CA ILE A 107 -1.60 -4.43 -2.29
C ILE A 107 -2.84 -4.20 -3.16
N ASN A 108 -2.99 -4.91 -4.28
CA ASN A 108 -4.20 -4.83 -5.12
C ASN A 108 -5.45 -5.26 -4.35
N THR A 109 -5.44 -6.44 -3.72
CA THR A 109 -6.51 -6.92 -2.82
C THR A 109 -6.85 -5.89 -1.73
N GLY A 110 -5.84 -5.27 -1.12
CA GLY A 110 -6.03 -4.24 -0.10
C GLY A 110 -6.68 -2.95 -0.63
N ILE A 111 -6.32 -2.53 -1.85
CA ILE A 111 -6.93 -1.39 -2.55
C ILE A 111 -8.39 -1.73 -2.91
N GLU A 112 -8.64 -2.88 -3.54
CA GLU A 112 -9.97 -3.32 -3.94
C GLU A 112 -10.93 -3.37 -2.74
N ALA A 113 -10.54 -4.03 -1.64
CA ALA A 113 -11.35 -4.11 -0.43
C ALA A 113 -11.59 -2.72 0.22
N SER A 114 -10.61 -1.82 0.18
CA SER A 114 -10.76 -0.45 0.71
C SER A 114 -11.71 0.40 -0.14
N VAL A 115 -11.65 0.22 -1.46
CA VAL A 115 -12.52 0.90 -2.43
C VAL A 115 -13.95 0.37 -2.32
N ASP A 116 -14.14 -0.94 -2.25
CA ASP A 116 -15.47 -1.57 -2.11
C ASP A 116 -16.15 -1.28 -0.77
N HIS A 117 -15.38 -1.04 0.29
CA HIS A 117 -15.94 -0.55 1.56
C HIS A 117 -16.46 0.90 1.46
N THR A 118 -15.83 1.73 0.62
CA THR A 118 -16.04 3.19 0.61
C THR A 118 -17.00 3.67 -0.50
N SER A 119 -17.12 2.94 -1.60
CA SER A 119 -17.89 3.37 -2.78
C SER A 119 -19.38 3.02 -2.64
N THR A 120 -20.19 3.97 -2.17
CA THR A 120 -21.65 3.79 -1.99
C THR A 120 -22.44 3.68 -3.30
N ASP A 121 -21.83 4.06 -4.42
CA ASP A 121 -22.30 3.90 -5.80
C ASP A 121 -21.08 3.76 -6.73
N HIS A 122 -21.28 3.53 -8.04
CA HIS A 122 -20.20 3.39 -9.03
C HIS A 122 -19.44 4.72 -9.29
N HIS A 123 -18.54 5.10 -8.38
CA HIS A 123 -17.79 6.35 -8.49
C HIS A 123 -16.62 6.23 -9.50
N PRO A 124 -16.38 7.21 -10.41
CA PRO A 124 -15.29 7.13 -11.39
C PRO A 124 -13.89 6.94 -10.78
N LEU A 125 -13.62 7.56 -9.63
CA LEU A 125 -12.34 7.39 -8.92
C LEU A 125 -12.17 5.98 -8.33
N ALA A 126 -13.27 5.33 -7.92
CA ALA A 126 -13.23 3.97 -7.40
C ALA A 126 -12.80 2.98 -8.51
N LYS A 127 -13.31 3.18 -9.73
CA LYS A 127 -12.84 2.42 -10.90
C LYS A 127 -11.35 2.68 -11.17
N ILE A 128 -10.91 3.94 -11.23
CA ILE A 128 -9.50 4.28 -11.50
C ILE A 128 -8.55 3.64 -10.48
N ALA A 129 -8.92 3.61 -9.19
CA ALA A 129 -8.11 2.98 -8.15
C ALA A 129 -7.90 1.47 -8.39
N LYS A 130 -8.96 0.74 -8.80
CA LYS A 130 -8.87 -0.68 -9.14
C LYS A 130 -8.12 -0.92 -10.46
N ASP A 131 -8.41 -0.15 -11.50
CA ASP A 131 -7.74 -0.24 -12.80
C ASP A 131 -6.20 -0.07 -12.64
N VAL A 132 -5.76 0.87 -11.79
CA VAL A 132 -4.33 1.11 -11.49
C VAL A 132 -3.72 -0.01 -10.64
N GLY A 133 -4.42 -0.54 -9.65
CA GLY A 133 -3.96 -1.69 -8.85
C GLY A 133 -3.75 -2.94 -9.71
N SER A 134 -4.74 -3.25 -10.55
CA SER A 134 -4.69 -4.36 -11.50
C SER A 134 -3.55 -4.18 -12.52
N ALA A 135 -3.33 -2.96 -13.02
CA ALA A 135 -2.21 -2.66 -13.92
C ALA A 135 -0.84 -2.83 -13.24
N ALA A 136 -0.69 -2.46 -11.97
CA ALA A 136 0.53 -2.71 -11.20
C ALA A 136 0.80 -4.21 -11.04
N GLN A 137 -0.24 -5.00 -10.77
CA GLN A 137 -0.12 -6.45 -10.64
C GLN A 137 0.20 -7.15 -11.96
N PHE A 138 -0.40 -6.70 -13.07
CA PHE A 138 -0.02 -7.15 -14.41
C PHE A 138 1.48 -6.92 -14.69
N LEU A 139 2.02 -5.75 -14.33
CA LEU A 139 3.45 -5.46 -14.51
C LEU A 139 4.34 -6.34 -13.61
N ALA A 140 3.92 -6.67 -12.39
CA ALA A 140 4.65 -7.58 -11.50
C ALA A 140 4.70 -9.01 -12.06
N LEU A 141 3.58 -9.51 -12.60
CA LEU A 141 3.50 -10.81 -13.26
C LEU A 141 4.27 -10.85 -14.60
N LEU A 142 4.25 -9.75 -15.37
CA LEU A 142 5.03 -9.61 -16.60
C LEU A 142 6.54 -9.64 -16.32
N LEU A 143 7.00 -8.93 -15.28
CA LEU A 143 8.40 -8.95 -14.85
C LEU A 143 8.82 -10.36 -14.38
N LEU A 144 7.97 -11.04 -13.60
CA LEU A 144 8.18 -12.44 -13.21
C LEU A 144 8.32 -13.35 -14.43
N PHE A 145 7.41 -13.24 -15.40
CA PHE A 145 7.45 -14.02 -16.65
C PHE A 145 8.74 -13.78 -17.46
N VAL A 146 9.13 -12.52 -17.66
CA VAL A 146 10.36 -12.16 -18.41
C VAL A 146 11.61 -12.74 -17.73
N LEU A 147 11.72 -12.61 -16.40
CA LEU A 147 12.86 -13.14 -15.66
C LEU A 147 12.92 -14.68 -15.70
N TRP A 148 11.76 -15.36 -15.68
CA TRP A 148 11.69 -16.81 -15.89
C TRP A 148 12.11 -17.23 -17.31
N CYS A 149 11.67 -16.51 -18.34
CA CYS A 149 12.12 -16.75 -19.72
C CYS A 149 13.64 -16.56 -19.87
N MET A 150 14.23 -15.53 -19.24
CA MET A 150 15.68 -15.31 -19.24
C MET A 150 16.46 -16.40 -18.48
N ALA A 151 15.95 -16.86 -17.33
CA ALA A 151 16.58 -17.93 -16.58
C ALA A 151 16.54 -19.28 -17.34
N LEU A 152 15.43 -19.55 -18.04
CA LEU A 152 15.28 -20.74 -18.88
C LEU A 152 16.14 -20.68 -20.15
N SER A 153 16.26 -19.52 -20.81
CA SER A 153 17.15 -19.40 -21.97
C SER A 153 18.62 -19.58 -21.60
N ASN A 154 19.07 -19.04 -20.45
CA ASN A 154 20.41 -19.26 -19.87
C ASN A 154 20.65 -20.72 -19.42
N LEU A 155 19.67 -21.62 -19.52
CA LEU A 155 19.84 -23.06 -19.27
C LEU A 155 19.79 -23.91 -20.57
N LEU A 156 19.33 -23.33 -21.67
CA LEU A 156 19.18 -24.01 -22.97
C LEU A 156 20.29 -23.66 -23.97
N PHE A 157 21.09 -22.63 -23.68
CA PHE A 157 22.19 -22.09 -24.50
C PHE A 157 23.41 -21.76 -23.62
#